data_AF-A0A4Q3GVA2-F1
#
_entry.id   AF-A0A4Q3GVA2-F1
#
_cell.length_a   1.000
_cell.length_b   1.000
_cell.length_c   1.000
_cell.angle_alpha   90.00
_cell.angle_beta   90.00
_cell.angle_gamma   90.00
#
_symmetry.space_group_name_H-M   'P 1'
#
loop_
_entity.id
_entity.type
_entity.pdbx_description
1 polymer ?
#
loop_
_entity_poly.entity_id
_entity_poly.type
_entity_poly.pdbx_seq_one_letter_code
_entity_poly.pdbx_strand_id
1 'polypeptide(L)'
;MYDESIQRALRRHKIRPITLPAPLRDELVAMFKGETPVSHIITGTAGDGKTYHCREVWTELGGDVTAWNHGDKIQRLAVGDRTLVIVKDLSELRDDESDELIVEFARDVADPATQTFYLFAANHGQLLEKLKSALSTPEVVRVSKVVEDLLVISVSTDAGIALDLTDLSRSPAADMAMAIINEVTGHEGWAGCESCNASGDGKCPIFENRRRLIGQDQDDPF
;
A
#
# COMPACT_ATOMS: atom_id res chain seq x y z
N MET A 1 2.59 12.84 5.47
CA MET A 1 2.35 11.75 4.50
C MET A 1 1.96 12.28 3.11
N TYR A 2 2.51 11.71 2.03
CA TYR A 2 2.26 12.15 0.64
C TYR A 2 0.84 11.82 0.13
N ASP A 3 0.25 10.69 0.53
CA ASP A 3 -1.10 10.28 0.09
C ASP A 3 -2.17 11.31 0.50
N GLU A 4 -2.10 11.82 1.74
CA GLU A 4 -3.03 12.83 2.24
C GLU A 4 -2.89 14.18 1.51
N SER A 5 -1.67 14.58 1.15
CA SER A 5 -1.45 15.83 0.43
C SER A 5 -2.00 15.76 -1.00
N ILE A 6 -1.86 14.60 -1.65
CA ILE A 6 -2.47 14.31 -2.96
C ILE A 6 -4.00 14.37 -2.86
N GLN A 7 -4.62 13.70 -1.88
CA GLN A 7 -6.07 13.74 -1.68
C GLN A 7 -6.59 15.15 -1.42
N ARG A 8 -5.90 15.95 -0.60
CA ARG A 8 -6.26 17.35 -0.36
C ARG A 8 -6.16 18.19 -1.64
N ALA A 9 -5.12 17.99 -2.46
CA ALA A 9 -4.94 18.70 -3.72
C ALA A 9 -6.04 18.38 -4.73
N LEU A 10 -6.41 17.10 -4.86
CA LEU A 10 -7.49 16.63 -5.73
C LEU A 10 -8.84 17.25 -5.36
N ARG A 11 -9.20 17.23 -4.06
CA ARG A 11 -10.44 17.86 -3.56
C ARG A 11 -10.48 19.36 -3.85
N ARG A 12 -9.36 20.07 -3.63
CA ARG A 12 -9.27 21.52 -3.87
C ARG A 12 -9.51 21.88 -5.33
N HIS A 13 -8.98 21.07 -6.26
CA HIS A 13 -9.06 21.33 -7.68
C HIS A 13 -10.26 20.67 -8.37
N LYS A 14 -11.10 19.93 -7.62
CA LYS A 14 -12.24 19.17 -8.14
C LYS A 14 -11.85 18.23 -9.29
N ILE A 15 -10.63 17.69 -9.22
CA ILE A 15 -10.10 16.75 -10.21
C ILE A 15 -10.46 15.35 -9.74
N ARG A 16 -11.09 14.56 -10.61
CA ARG A 16 -11.26 13.14 -10.37
C ARG A 16 -9.87 12.49 -10.26
N PRO A 17 -9.60 11.69 -9.22
CA PRO A 17 -8.31 11.03 -9.07
C PRO A 17 -8.09 9.99 -10.18
N ILE A 18 -6.87 9.97 -10.70
CA ILE A 18 -6.30 8.79 -11.38
C ILE A 18 -6.23 7.69 -10.35
N THR A 19 -6.98 6.60 -10.59
CA THR A 19 -7.06 5.48 -9.64
C THR A 19 -6.36 4.29 -10.26
N LEU A 20 -5.25 3.88 -9.68
CA LEU A 20 -4.52 2.70 -10.13
C LEU A 20 -5.11 1.44 -9.47
N PRO A 21 -5.06 0.28 -10.14
CA PRO A 21 -5.39 -0.97 -9.48
C PRO A 21 -4.50 -1.13 -8.25
N ALA A 22 -5.12 -1.53 -7.13
CA ALA A 22 -4.42 -1.96 -5.93
C ALA A 22 -4.39 -3.49 -5.96
N PRO A 23 -3.41 -4.13 -6.61
CA PRO A 23 -3.44 -5.58 -6.89
C PRO A 23 -3.60 -6.43 -5.62
N LEU A 24 -3.04 -6.00 -4.49
CA LEU A 24 -3.18 -6.72 -3.22
C LEU A 24 -4.48 -6.43 -2.47
N ARG A 25 -5.25 -5.41 -2.86
CA ARG A 25 -6.44 -4.98 -2.09
C ARG A 25 -7.43 -6.13 -1.96
N ASP A 26 -7.82 -6.74 -3.08
CA ASP A 26 -8.89 -7.74 -3.08
C ASP A 26 -8.47 -9.01 -2.31
N GLU A 27 -7.21 -9.41 -2.47
CA GLU A 27 -6.61 -10.52 -1.73
C GLU A 27 -6.56 -10.27 -0.22
N LEU A 28 -6.04 -9.11 0.19
CA LEU A 28 -5.94 -8.74 1.61
C LEU A 28 -7.32 -8.57 2.25
N VAL A 29 -8.27 -7.96 1.55
CA VAL A 29 -9.65 -7.81 2.02
C VAL A 29 -10.31 -9.17 2.21
N ALA A 30 -10.13 -10.09 1.26
CA ALA A 30 -10.65 -11.46 1.37
C ALA A 30 -9.99 -12.21 2.53
N MET A 31 -8.68 -12.07 2.71
CA MET A 31 -7.92 -12.68 3.80
C MET A 31 -8.40 -12.18 5.17
N PHE A 32 -8.51 -10.86 5.37
CA PHE A 32 -8.95 -10.28 6.65
C PHE A 32 -10.43 -10.58 6.97
N LYS A 33 -11.28 -10.71 5.95
CA LYS A 33 -12.69 -11.14 6.11
C LYS A 33 -12.85 -12.66 6.27
N GLY A 34 -11.82 -13.44 5.95
CA GLY A 34 -11.84 -14.90 5.97
C GLY A 34 -11.93 -15.50 7.37
N GLU A 35 -12.06 -16.83 7.46
CA GLU A 35 -12.18 -17.52 8.75
C GLU A 35 -10.88 -17.54 9.54
N THR A 36 -9.73 -17.62 8.86
CA THR A 36 -8.39 -17.71 9.45
C THR A 36 -7.50 -16.57 8.95
N PRO A 37 -7.76 -15.32 9.37
CA PRO A 37 -6.92 -14.19 8.97
C PRO A 37 -5.53 -14.32 9.57
N VAL A 38 -4.54 -13.78 8.86
CA VAL A 38 -3.16 -13.67 9.30
C VAL A 38 -2.75 -12.20 9.27
N SER A 39 -1.74 -11.82 10.03
CA SER A 39 -1.16 -10.49 9.87
C SER A 39 -0.38 -10.40 8.57
N HIS A 40 -0.31 -9.22 7.98
CA HIS A 40 0.33 -9.00 6.69
C HIS A 40 1.28 -7.81 6.71
N ILE A 41 2.45 -7.96 6.10
CA ILE A 41 3.41 -6.89 5.89
C ILE A 41 3.51 -6.57 4.41
N ILE A 42 3.26 -5.33 4.04
CA ILE A 42 3.54 -4.78 2.71
C ILE A 42 4.90 -4.07 2.77
N THR A 43 5.90 -4.66 2.13
CA THR A 43 7.22 -4.05 1.94
C THR A 43 7.39 -3.52 0.52
N GLY A 44 8.46 -2.76 0.32
CA GLY A 44 8.81 -2.13 -0.95
C GLY A 44 9.64 -0.88 -0.73
N THR A 45 9.97 -0.19 -1.81
CA THR A 45 10.69 1.09 -1.85
C THR A 45 9.75 2.29 -1.83
N ALA A 46 10.32 3.51 -1.80
CA ALA A 46 9.54 4.74 -1.83
C ALA A 46 8.86 4.90 -3.19
N GLY A 47 7.56 5.16 -3.20
CA GLY A 47 6.78 5.30 -4.43
C GLY A 47 6.01 4.04 -4.85
N ASP A 48 6.29 2.88 -4.27
CA ASP A 48 5.61 1.61 -4.61
C ASP A 48 4.14 1.54 -4.14
N GLY A 49 3.65 2.57 -3.44
CA GLY A 49 2.24 2.64 -3.06
C GLY A 49 1.85 1.79 -1.85
N LYS A 50 2.76 1.47 -0.94
CA LYS A 50 2.45 0.70 0.30
C LYS A 50 1.30 1.33 1.11
N THR A 51 1.42 2.61 1.43
CA THR A 51 0.40 3.36 2.15
C THR A 51 -0.92 3.46 1.37
N TYR A 52 -0.84 3.54 0.03
CA TYR A 52 -2.02 3.51 -0.84
C TYR A 52 -2.78 2.18 -0.69
N HIS A 53 -2.08 1.04 -0.74
CA HIS A 53 -2.69 -0.27 -0.53
C HIS A 53 -3.36 -0.38 0.85
N CYS A 54 -2.71 0.11 1.91
CA CYS A 54 -3.31 0.14 3.24
C CYS A 54 -4.59 0.99 3.29
N ARG A 55 -4.62 2.14 2.60
CA ARG A 55 -5.83 2.99 2.51
C ARG A 55 -6.96 2.31 1.77
N GLU A 56 -6.65 1.64 0.66
CA GLU A 56 -7.65 0.92 -0.14
C GLU A 56 -8.24 -0.26 0.66
N VAL A 57 -7.41 -1.03 1.38
CA VAL A 57 -7.88 -2.08 2.30
C VAL A 57 -8.74 -1.50 3.42
N TRP A 58 -8.31 -0.42 4.07
CA TRP A 58 -9.09 0.28 5.10
C TRP A 58 -10.47 0.68 4.59
N THR A 59 -10.53 1.30 3.41
CA THR A 59 -11.77 1.81 2.81
C THR A 59 -12.72 0.65 2.47
N GLU A 60 -12.21 -0.42 1.88
CA GLU A 60 -13.00 -1.59 1.47
C GLU A 60 -13.49 -2.45 2.65
N LEU A 61 -12.78 -2.39 3.78
CA LEU A 61 -13.22 -2.98 5.04
C LEU A 61 -14.23 -2.09 5.81
N GLY A 62 -14.61 -0.94 5.25
CA GLY A 62 -15.63 -0.04 5.83
C GLY A 62 -15.06 1.03 6.76
N GLY A 63 -13.75 1.24 6.75
CA GLY A 63 -13.11 2.31 7.51
C GLY A 63 -13.43 3.70 6.96
N ASP A 64 -13.50 4.69 7.86
CA ASP A 64 -13.78 6.06 7.47
C ASP A 64 -12.55 6.73 6.83
N VAL A 65 -12.71 7.19 5.59
CA VAL A 65 -11.67 7.92 4.84
C VAL A 65 -11.31 9.26 5.50
N THR A 66 -12.24 9.88 6.24
CA THR A 66 -11.92 11.14 6.94
C THR A 66 -11.01 10.90 8.13
N ALA A 67 -11.26 9.84 8.91
CA ALA A 67 -10.35 9.34 9.95
C ALA A 67 -8.98 8.98 9.38
N TRP A 68 -8.94 8.27 8.24
CA TRP A 68 -7.67 7.97 7.57
C TRP A 68 -6.87 9.24 7.25
N ASN A 69 -7.51 10.29 6.76
CA ASN A 69 -6.85 11.53 6.36
C ASN A 69 -6.51 12.48 7.53
N HIS A 70 -6.82 12.10 8.78
CA HIS A 70 -6.56 12.92 9.96
C HIS A 70 -5.07 12.98 10.33
N GLY A 71 -4.25 12.05 9.82
CA GLY A 71 -2.81 12.01 10.05
C GLY A 71 -2.34 11.00 11.10
N ASP A 72 -3.23 10.22 11.71
CA ASP A 72 -2.80 9.20 12.67
C ASP A 72 -1.98 8.12 11.97
N LYS A 73 -0.85 7.77 12.56
CA LYS A 73 0.12 6.79 12.03
C LYS A 73 -0.40 5.35 12.11
N ILE A 74 -1.20 5.09 13.15
CA ILE A 74 -1.81 3.80 13.45
C ILE A 74 -3.33 3.97 13.39
N GLN A 75 -3.99 3.09 12.65
CA GLN A 75 -5.44 3.05 12.51
C GLN A 75 -5.95 1.71 13.04
N ARG A 76 -7.14 1.71 13.64
CA ARG A 76 -7.78 0.47 14.15
C ARG A 76 -9.17 0.36 13.59
N LEU A 77 -9.51 -0.80 13.06
CA LEU A 77 -10.80 -1.09 12.44
C LEU A 77 -11.36 -2.40 13.00
N ALA A 78 -12.65 -2.41 13.35
CA ALA A 78 -13.34 -3.65 13.67
C ALA A 78 -13.69 -4.40 12.37
N VAL A 79 -13.34 -5.68 12.29
CA VAL A 79 -13.66 -6.58 11.17
C VAL A 79 -14.40 -7.78 11.77
N GLY A 80 -15.73 -7.68 11.86
CA GLY A 80 -16.53 -8.60 12.67
C GLY A 80 -16.19 -8.45 14.16
N ASP A 81 -15.91 -9.57 14.84
CA ASP A 81 -15.51 -9.58 16.26
C ASP A 81 -13.99 -9.36 16.46
N ARG A 82 -13.26 -9.09 15.38
CA ARG A 82 -11.79 -8.94 15.37
C ARG A 82 -11.39 -7.49 15.20
N THR A 83 -10.15 -7.18 15.55
CA THR A 83 -9.52 -5.87 15.35
C THR A 83 -8.40 -5.96 14.32
N LEU A 84 -8.47 -5.14 13.29
CA LEU A 84 -7.35 -4.90 12.36
C LEU A 84 -6.62 -3.62 12.77
N VAL A 85 -5.32 -3.73 12.99
CA VAL A 85 -4.40 -2.63 13.28
C VAL A 85 -3.57 -2.34 12.04
N ILE A 86 -3.73 -1.15 11.46
CA ILE A 86 -3.02 -0.73 10.26
C ILE A 86 -1.97 0.30 10.62
N VAL A 87 -0.72 0.04 10.25
CA VAL A 87 0.40 0.98 10.41
C VAL A 87 0.78 1.49 9.04
N LYS A 88 0.52 2.79 8.80
CA LYS A 88 0.64 3.41 7.48
C LYS A 88 2.06 3.53 6.96
N ASP A 89 2.99 3.76 7.89
CA ASP A 89 4.42 3.82 7.65
C ASP A 89 5.14 3.57 8.98
N LEU A 90 5.79 2.40 9.09
CA LEU A 90 6.52 2.02 10.29
C LEU A 90 7.66 3.00 10.63
N SER A 91 8.19 3.72 9.63
CA SER A 91 9.29 4.67 9.83
C SER A 91 8.88 6.01 10.42
N GLU A 92 7.59 6.34 10.36
CA GLU A 92 7.06 7.55 11.00
C GLU A 92 6.88 7.37 12.52
N LEU A 93 6.94 6.13 13.04
CA LEU A 93 6.85 5.84 14.47
C LEU A 93 8.18 6.15 15.18
N ARG A 94 8.09 6.85 16.31
CA ARG A 94 9.23 6.99 17.23
C ARG A 94 9.61 5.63 17.81
N ASP A 95 10.83 5.50 18.31
CA ASP A 95 11.34 4.22 18.81
C ASP A 95 10.49 3.66 19.96
N ASP A 96 10.07 4.52 20.90
CA ASP A 96 9.15 4.17 21.99
C ASP A 96 7.80 3.65 21.48
N GLU A 97 7.22 4.32 20.47
CA GLU A 97 5.94 3.92 19.86
C GLU A 97 6.06 2.59 19.11
N SER A 98 7.17 2.38 18.41
CA SER A 98 7.40 1.16 17.64
C SER A 98 7.74 -0.04 18.52
N ASP A 99 8.49 0.15 19.61
CA ASP A 99 8.92 -0.95 20.46
C ASP A 99 7.73 -1.63 21.14
N GLU A 100 6.82 -0.85 21.72
CA GLU A 100 5.59 -1.37 22.33
C GLU A 100 4.74 -2.11 21.29
N LEU A 101 4.53 -1.49 20.12
CA LEU A 101 3.76 -2.07 19.02
C LEU A 101 4.37 -3.37 18.49
N ILE A 102 5.69 -3.46 18.34
CA ILE A 102 6.37 -4.66 17.84
C ILE A 102 6.24 -5.81 18.85
N VAL A 103 6.30 -5.53 20.15
CA VAL A 103 6.08 -6.55 21.19
C VAL A 103 4.64 -7.05 21.19
N GLU A 104 3.66 -6.15 21.06
CA GLU A 104 2.24 -6.53 20.93
C GLU A 104 1.99 -7.36 19.67
N PHE A 105 2.47 -6.88 18.53
CA PHE A 105 2.42 -7.57 17.24
C PHE A 105 3.00 -8.98 17.35
N ALA A 106 4.21 -9.11 17.92
CA ALA A 106 4.89 -10.39 18.01
C ALA A 106 4.13 -11.39 18.88
N ARG A 107 3.52 -10.92 19.98
CA ARG A 107 2.67 -11.74 20.84
C ARG A 107 1.42 -12.22 20.10
N ASP A 108 0.74 -11.31 19.42
CA ASP A 108 -0.52 -11.62 18.73
C ASP A 108 -0.32 -12.60 17.58
N VAL A 109 0.68 -12.40 16.72
CA VAL A 109 0.93 -13.34 15.60
C VAL A 109 1.38 -14.72 16.07
N ALA A 110 1.89 -14.84 17.30
CA ALA A 110 2.28 -16.11 17.91
C ALA A 110 1.14 -16.79 18.68
N ASP A 111 0.00 -16.12 18.88
CA ASP A 111 -1.16 -16.63 19.61
C ASP A 111 -2.31 -17.02 18.66
N PRO A 112 -2.59 -18.32 18.48
CA PRO A 112 -3.70 -18.80 17.65
C PRO A 112 -5.09 -18.32 18.10
N ALA A 113 -5.23 -17.86 19.34
CA ALA A 113 -6.49 -17.36 19.90
C ALA A 113 -6.67 -15.84 19.73
N THR A 114 -5.68 -15.13 19.20
CA THR A 114 -5.75 -13.66 19.06
C THR A 114 -6.95 -13.25 18.20
N GLN A 115 -7.52 -12.10 18.55
CA GLN A 115 -8.52 -11.41 17.74
C GLN A 115 -7.95 -10.16 17.09
N THR A 116 -6.63 -9.92 17.22
CA THR A 116 -5.95 -8.75 16.68
C THR A 116 -5.04 -9.15 15.53
N PHE A 117 -5.21 -8.51 14.39
CA PHE A 117 -4.41 -8.72 13.19
C PHE A 117 -3.81 -7.41 12.73
N TYR A 118 -2.70 -7.49 12.00
CA TYR A 118 -1.91 -6.33 11.66
C TYR A 118 -1.74 -6.20 10.15
N LEU A 119 -1.77 -4.96 9.64
CA LEU A 119 -1.35 -4.62 8.29
C LEU A 119 -0.28 -3.55 8.37
N PHE A 120 0.97 -3.91 8.12
CA PHE A 120 2.10 -2.98 8.19
C PHE A 120 2.55 -2.55 6.80
N ALA A 121 2.72 -1.25 6.59
CA ALA A 121 3.52 -0.72 5.51
C ALA A 121 4.90 -0.32 6.03
N ALA A 122 5.96 -0.90 5.48
CA ALA A 122 7.34 -0.60 5.88
C ALA A 122 8.30 -0.69 4.70
N ASN A 123 9.47 -0.05 4.80
CA ASN A 123 10.59 -0.36 3.90
C ASN A 123 11.41 -1.53 4.48
N HIS A 124 12.05 -2.31 3.61
CA HIS A 124 12.87 -3.48 3.97
C HIS A 124 13.83 -3.25 5.14
N GLY A 125 14.72 -2.25 5.02
CA GLY A 125 15.74 -1.99 6.04
C GLY A 125 15.14 -1.56 7.38
N GLN A 126 14.12 -0.69 7.32
CA GLN A 126 13.48 -0.14 8.52
C GLN A 126 12.69 -1.20 9.29
N LEU A 127 12.03 -2.12 8.60
CA LEU A 127 11.34 -3.24 9.24
C LEU A 127 12.31 -4.08 10.08
N LEU A 128 13.44 -4.48 9.48
CA LEU A 128 14.46 -5.28 10.16
C LEU A 128 15.13 -4.49 11.30
N GLU A 129 15.35 -3.19 11.11
CA GLU A 129 15.93 -2.32 12.15
C GLU A 129 15.00 -2.22 13.36
N LYS A 130 13.71 -1.96 13.16
CA LYS A 130 12.71 -1.87 14.24
C LYS A 130 12.52 -3.19 14.99
N LEU A 131 12.53 -4.32 14.27
CA LEU A 131 12.49 -5.65 14.90
C LEU A 131 13.73 -5.93 15.75
N LYS A 132 14.91 -5.44 15.32
CA LYS A 132 16.17 -5.59 16.06
C LYS A 132 16.29 -4.66 17.27
N SER A 133 15.72 -3.45 17.19
CA SER A 133 15.77 -2.47 18.28
C SER A 133 14.75 -2.76 19.37
N ALA A 134 13.63 -3.41 19.03
CA ALA A 134 12.57 -3.73 19.96
C ALA A 134 13.03 -4.60 21.14
N LEU A 135 12.27 -4.53 22.23
CA LEU A 135 12.52 -5.37 23.41
C LEU A 135 12.56 -6.85 23.02
N SER A 136 13.68 -7.49 23.32
CA SER A 136 13.91 -8.89 22.97
C SER A 136 13.06 -9.83 23.84
N THR A 137 11.92 -10.29 23.30
CA THR A 137 11.11 -11.39 23.84
C THR A 137 11.26 -12.64 22.97
N PRO A 138 10.93 -13.85 23.47
CA PRO A 138 10.93 -15.06 22.65
C PRO A 138 10.10 -14.93 21.37
N GLU A 139 8.94 -14.26 21.46
CA GLU A 139 8.03 -14.02 20.34
C GLU A 139 8.66 -13.06 19.32
N VAL A 140 9.27 -11.96 19.78
CA VAL A 140 9.96 -10.99 18.90
C VAL A 140 11.10 -11.66 18.13
N VAL A 141 11.91 -12.49 18.80
CA VAL A 141 12.99 -13.25 18.15
C VAL A 141 12.45 -14.19 17.08
N ARG A 142 11.37 -14.91 17.39
CA ARG A 142 10.73 -15.86 16.48
C ARG A 142 10.13 -15.16 15.25
N VAL A 143 9.41 -14.06 15.46
CA VAL A 143 8.83 -13.23 14.39
C VAL A 143 9.90 -12.57 13.54
N SER A 144 10.99 -12.09 14.14
CA SER A 144 12.12 -11.53 13.39
C SER A 144 12.70 -12.53 12.41
N LYS A 145 12.85 -13.79 12.82
CA LYS A 145 13.29 -14.87 11.94
C LYS A 145 12.29 -15.14 10.81
N VAL A 146 10.99 -15.18 11.12
CA VAL A 146 9.95 -15.35 10.09
C VAL A 146 9.97 -14.22 9.07
N VAL A 147 10.13 -12.97 9.51
CA VAL A 147 10.25 -11.83 8.60
C VAL A 147 11.51 -11.93 7.74
N GLU A 148 12.65 -12.31 8.30
CA GLU A 148 13.88 -12.55 7.54
C GLU A 148 13.69 -13.66 6.49
N ASP A 149 13.10 -14.79 6.86
CA ASP A 149 12.80 -15.91 5.94
C ASP A 149 11.87 -15.44 4.79
N LEU A 150 10.78 -14.73 5.11
CA LEU A 150 9.84 -14.20 4.12
C LEU A 150 10.49 -13.19 3.17
N LEU A 151 11.40 -12.35 3.65
CA LEU A 151 12.11 -11.38 2.82
C LEU A 151 13.11 -12.05 1.86
N VAL A 152 13.81 -13.10 2.30
CA VAL A 152 14.87 -13.74 1.53
C VAL A 152 14.34 -14.81 0.58
N ILE A 153 13.47 -15.70 1.07
CA ILE A 153 12.99 -16.87 0.32
C ILE A 153 11.47 -16.90 0.09
N SER A 154 10.73 -15.90 0.58
CA SER A 154 9.27 -15.78 0.43
C SER A 154 8.48 -16.97 0.99
N VAL A 155 9.05 -17.66 1.97
CA VAL A 155 8.45 -18.78 2.68
C VAL A 155 8.83 -18.68 4.15
N SER A 156 7.85 -18.80 5.05
CA SER A 156 8.12 -18.97 6.48
C SER A 156 8.33 -20.45 6.82
N THR A 157 9.33 -20.73 7.66
CA THR A 157 9.55 -22.08 8.19
C THR A 157 8.76 -22.36 9.48
N ASP A 158 8.08 -21.35 10.02
CA ASP A 158 7.38 -21.43 11.29
C ASP A 158 5.85 -21.29 11.13
N ALA A 159 5.16 -22.43 11.09
CA ALA A 159 3.72 -22.49 10.95
C ALA A 159 2.94 -22.00 12.19
N GLY A 160 3.62 -21.74 13.31
CA GLY A 160 2.98 -21.20 14.52
C GLY A 160 3.10 -19.68 14.63
N ILE A 161 3.44 -18.99 13.55
CA ILE A 161 3.40 -17.54 13.42
C ILE A 161 2.44 -17.19 12.27
N ALA A 162 1.32 -16.55 12.61
CA ALA A 162 0.28 -16.13 11.66
C ALA A 162 0.67 -14.81 10.97
N LEU A 163 1.65 -14.90 10.07
CA LEU A 163 2.23 -13.76 9.37
C LEU A 163 2.55 -14.08 7.91
N ASP A 164 2.18 -13.18 7.02
CA ASP A 164 2.61 -13.18 5.62
C ASP A 164 3.19 -11.82 5.21
N LEU A 165 3.92 -11.79 4.08
CA LEU A 165 4.61 -10.61 3.60
C LEU A 165 4.60 -10.56 2.07
N THR A 166 4.27 -9.37 1.54
CA THR A 166 4.38 -9.09 0.11
C THR A 166 5.32 -7.93 -0.15
N ASP A 167 6.24 -8.11 -1.10
CA ASP A 167 7.15 -7.09 -1.57
C ASP A 167 6.66 -6.47 -2.88
N LEU A 168 6.14 -5.24 -2.79
CA LEU A 168 5.62 -4.50 -3.95
C LEU A 168 6.71 -4.18 -4.97
N SER A 169 7.98 -4.09 -4.56
CA SER A 169 9.09 -3.80 -5.48
C SER A 169 9.38 -4.94 -6.47
N ARG A 170 8.84 -6.13 -6.21
CA ARG A 170 8.93 -7.30 -7.10
C ARG A 170 7.76 -7.36 -8.10
N SER A 171 6.80 -6.45 -8.00
CA SER A 171 5.71 -6.35 -9.00
C SER A 171 6.31 -5.97 -10.36
N PRO A 172 5.80 -6.51 -11.48
CA PRO A 172 6.33 -6.17 -12.80
C PRO A 172 6.19 -4.66 -13.06
N ALA A 173 7.31 -3.94 -13.07
CA ALA A 173 7.32 -2.50 -13.30
C ALA A 173 6.68 -2.10 -14.63
N ALA A 174 6.75 -2.99 -15.64
CA ALA A 174 6.10 -2.82 -16.93
C ALA A 174 4.57 -2.75 -16.80
N ASP A 175 3.96 -3.64 -16.03
CA ASP A 175 2.50 -3.70 -15.88
C ASP A 175 1.98 -2.45 -15.15
N MET A 176 2.68 -2.02 -14.10
CA MET A 176 2.35 -0.78 -13.39
C MET A 176 2.53 0.46 -14.26
N ALA A 177 3.61 0.52 -15.04
CA ALA A 177 3.83 1.63 -15.97
C ALA A 177 2.71 1.71 -17.02
N MET A 178 2.30 0.57 -17.58
CA MET A 178 1.19 0.51 -18.53
C MET A 178 -0.14 0.89 -17.90
N ALA A 179 -0.43 0.44 -16.68
CA ALA A 179 -1.62 0.84 -15.94
C ALA A 179 -1.67 2.36 -15.73
N ILE A 180 -0.54 2.98 -15.37
CA ILE A 180 -0.43 4.44 -15.23
C ILE A 180 -0.67 5.14 -16.56
N ILE A 181 -0.02 4.69 -17.64
CA ILE A 181 -0.17 5.28 -18.98
C ILE A 181 -1.63 5.22 -19.41
N ASN A 182 -2.29 4.08 -19.24
CA ASN A 182 -3.69 3.90 -19.61
C ASN A 182 -4.62 4.82 -18.82
N GLU A 183 -4.45 4.91 -17.50
CA GLU A 183 -5.30 5.76 -16.66
C GLU A 183 -5.06 7.25 -16.95
N VAL A 184 -3.81 7.67 -17.13
CA VAL A 184 -3.47 9.06 -17.49
C VAL A 184 -4.04 9.42 -18.86
N THR A 185 -3.82 8.59 -19.88
CA THR A 185 -4.22 8.89 -21.25
C THR A 185 -5.73 8.76 -21.46
N GLY A 186 -6.40 7.87 -20.73
CA GLY A 186 -7.85 7.65 -20.77
C GLY A 186 -8.68 8.61 -19.92
N HIS A 187 -8.05 9.44 -19.07
CA HIS A 187 -8.75 10.28 -18.10
C HIS A 187 -9.73 11.30 -18.74
N GLU A 188 -10.92 11.47 -18.15
CA GLU A 188 -11.96 12.39 -18.66
C GLU A 188 -11.52 13.86 -18.75
N GLY A 189 -10.51 14.23 -17.98
CA GLY A 189 -9.92 15.58 -18.01
C GLY A 189 -9.40 16.02 -19.38
N TRP A 190 -9.10 15.08 -20.28
CA TRP A 190 -8.72 15.38 -21.67
C TRP A 190 -9.84 16.02 -22.49
N ALA A 191 -11.11 15.84 -22.11
CA ALA A 191 -12.24 16.49 -22.78
C ALA A 191 -12.11 18.03 -22.74
N GLY A 192 -11.47 18.59 -21.70
CA GLY A 192 -11.19 20.02 -21.63
C GLY A 192 -10.18 20.53 -22.68
N CYS A 193 -9.45 19.63 -23.34
CA CYS A 193 -8.54 19.98 -24.43
C CYS A 193 -9.23 20.06 -25.80
N GLU A 194 -10.46 19.56 -25.95
CA GLU A 194 -11.22 19.62 -27.20
C GLU A 194 -11.54 21.07 -27.62
N SER A 195 -11.83 21.94 -26.64
CA SER A 195 -12.09 23.36 -26.85
C SER A 195 -10.84 24.24 -26.75
N CYS A 196 -9.64 23.66 -26.68
CA CYS A 196 -8.40 24.40 -26.49
C CYS A 196 -7.83 24.90 -27.82
N ASN A 197 -7.58 26.21 -27.96
CA ASN A 197 -7.01 26.77 -29.19
C ASN A 197 -5.67 26.12 -29.61
N ALA A 198 -4.90 25.58 -28.65
CA ALA A 198 -3.63 24.93 -28.93
C ALA A 198 -3.78 23.52 -29.55
N SER A 199 -4.94 22.87 -29.44
CA SER A 199 -5.19 21.55 -30.04
C SER A 199 -5.51 21.65 -31.53
N GLY A 200 -6.20 22.70 -31.97
CA GLY A 200 -6.60 22.91 -33.37
C GLY A 200 -5.45 23.12 -34.36
N ASP A 201 -4.32 23.66 -33.90
CA ASP A 201 -3.15 23.94 -34.76
C ASP A 201 -2.15 22.77 -34.83
N GLY A 202 -2.42 21.65 -34.16
CA GLY A 202 -1.52 20.48 -34.13
C GLY A 202 -0.19 20.71 -33.39
N LYS A 203 -0.07 21.79 -32.60
CA LYS A 203 1.17 22.20 -31.92
C LYS A 203 1.17 21.96 -30.42
N CYS A 204 0.11 21.42 -29.84
CA CYS A 204 0.06 21.17 -28.40
C CYS A 204 1.02 20.01 -28.03
N PRO A 205 2.16 20.28 -27.35
CA PRO A 205 3.11 19.22 -27.02
C PRO A 205 2.51 18.22 -26.01
N ILE A 206 1.58 18.66 -25.17
CA ILE A 206 0.90 17.81 -24.19
C ILE A 206 -0.03 16.81 -24.90
N PHE A 207 -0.79 17.27 -25.90
CA PHE A 207 -1.69 16.41 -26.67
C PHE A 207 -0.91 15.43 -27.56
N GLU A 208 0.19 15.89 -28.17
CA GLU A 208 1.07 15.02 -28.94
C GLU A 208 1.74 13.94 -28.07
N ASN A 209 2.20 14.28 -26.86
CA ASN A 209 2.73 13.29 -25.92
C ASN A 209 1.68 12.25 -25.55
N ARG A 210 0.43 12.66 -25.30
CA ARG A 210 -0.68 11.73 -25.05
C ARG A 210 -0.91 10.81 -26.26
N ARG A 211 -0.89 11.35 -27.48
CA ARG A 211 -1.08 10.58 -28.72
C ARG A 211 -0.04 9.47 -28.85
N ARG A 212 1.24 9.80 -28.63
CA ARG A 212 2.37 8.84 -28.64
C ARG A 212 2.23 7.78 -27.57
N LEU A 213 1.82 8.18 -26.36
CA LEU A 213 1.60 7.24 -25.26
C LEU A 213 0.44 6.26 -25.50
N ILE A 214 -0.53 6.59 -26.38
CA ILE A 214 -1.63 5.69 -26.77
C ILE A 214 -1.21 4.75 -27.92
N GLY A 215 -0.18 5.10 -28.71
CA GLY A 215 0.36 4.24 -29.78
C GLY A 215 -0.59 4.04 -30.96
N GLN A 216 -1.35 5.06 -31.37
CA GLN A 216 -2.36 4.92 -32.45
C GLN A 216 -1.79 4.83 -33.88
N ASP A 217 -0.48 4.98 -34.07
CA ASP A 217 0.16 4.91 -35.40
C ASP A 217 0.95 3.60 -35.55
N GLN A 218 0.70 2.84 -36.62
CA GLN A 218 1.43 1.59 -36.98
C GLN A 218 2.94 1.78 -37.24
N ASP A 219 3.41 3.03 -37.28
CA ASP A 219 4.81 3.43 -37.49
C ASP A 219 5.40 4.18 -36.27
N ASP A 220 4.90 3.94 -35.05
CA ASP A 220 5.55 4.45 -33.83
C ASP A 220 6.69 3.48 -33.43
N PRO A 221 7.96 3.94 -33.28
CA PRO A 221 9.11 3.05 -33.05
C PRO A 221 9.19 2.47 -31.62
N PHE A 222 8.08 2.41 -30.90
CA PHE A 222 7.94 1.78 -29.57
C PHE A 222 7.00 0.59 -29.63
#